data_AF-A0A7J5YLZ9-F1
#
_entry.id   AF-A0A7J5YLZ9-F1
#
_cell.length_a   1.000
_cell.length_b   1.000
_cell.length_c   1.000
_cell.angle_alpha   90.00
_cell.angle_beta   90.00
_cell.angle_gamma   90.00
#
_symmetry.space_group_name_H-M   'P 1'
#
loop_
_entity.id
_entity.type
_entity.pdbx_description
1 polymer ?
#
loop_
_entity_poly.entity_id
_entity_poly.type
_entity_poly.pdbx_seq_one_letter_code
_entity_poly.pdbx_strand_id
1 'polypeptide(L)'
;MMSAILRRVALRKGKSACELRTIISSPHLTSSAQHHGKQLFDQVVKTIGLREVWYFGLQYMDSKGYYTWLKLDKKVSSQDVKKENPLQFKFRAKFFPEDVSEELIQDITQKLFFLQVKEGILSDEVYCPPETAVLLASYSVQAKFGDYNKEVHQPGYLLSERLLPHRVQEQHKLSREQWEERIQVWHEEHHGMLKEDAIMEYLKIAQDLEMYGVNYFDIKNKKGTELWLGVDALGLNIYEKDDKLTPKIGFPWSEIRNISFNDKKFIIKPIDKKSPDFVFYAPRLRINKRILQLCMGNHELYMRRRKPDTIEVQQMKAQAREEKQHKQMEKAQLENEKKKREAIEKEKEQMEREKQELMMRLYQFEEKTKKAEKDMQEQMQRAMILEQERRRAEEDAARLEAERQAALLAKEELARHAEDQLKSQEQLASELAEHSAKICLLEDAKRRKEEEANSWQLRVRALPESTLRLIQTLLSCTAGRYSPGGAGRPDKDPGGAAHGDDGAPPPPPPPMFDNMDYNSDSEENISEENASTNSVDLQTEGINDHRYEEDRLTEAEKNERVQKQLKALTSELAQARDESKNTTNDLLHSENVRAGRDKYKTLRQIRSGNTKQRIDEFEAL
;
A
#
# COMPACT_ATOMS: atom_id res chain seq x y z
N MET A 1 5.16 -34.57 7.36
CA MET A 1 6.02 -35.79 7.34
C MET A 1 6.66 -36.12 8.71
N MET A 2 7.20 -35.14 9.46
CA MET A 2 7.89 -35.34 10.77
C MET A 2 7.19 -36.28 11.79
N SER A 3 5.86 -36.25 11.90
CA SER A 3 5.07 -37.07 12.86
C SER A 3 5.38 -38.58 12.82
N ALA A 4 5.78 -39.12 11.66
CA ALA A 4 6.09 -40.54 11.50
C ALA A 4 7.46 -40.95 12.08
N ILE A 5 8.43 -40.04 12.12
CA ILE A 5 9.82 -40.34 12.48
C ILE A 5 9.94 -40.49 14.01
N LEU A 6 9.36 -39.57 14.78
CA LEU A 6 9.38 -39.61 16.25
C LEU A 6 8.69 -40.87 16.82
N ARG A 7 7.59 -41.34 16.20
CA ARG A 7 6.87 -42.56 16.61
C ARG A 7 7.77 -43.82 16.57
N ARG A 8 8.71 -43.91 15.62
CA ARG A 8 9.64 -45.06 15.53
C ARG A 8 10.78 -45.03 16.55
N VAL A 9 11.13 -43.86 17.09
CA VAL A 9 12.18 -43.73 18.12
C VAL A 9 11.65 -44.12 19.50
N ALA A 10 10.43 -43.71 19.84
CA ALA A 10 9.82 -44.00 21.14
C ALA A 10 9.68 -45.52 21.42
N LEU A 11 9.30 -46.31 20.41
CA LEU A 11 9.10 -47.76 20.56
C LEU A 11 10.41 -48.57 20.79
N ARG A 12 11.60 -47.98 20.63
CA ARG A 12 12.89 -48.67 20.85
C ARG A 12 13.47 -48.53 22.27
N LYS A 13 12.84 -47.73 23.14
CA LYS A 13 13.20 -47.62 24.57
C LYS A 13 11.90 -47.51 25.36
N GLY A 14 11.58 -48.49 26.20
CA GLY A 14 10.25 -48.66 26.84
C GLY A 14 9.80 -47.50 27.75
N LYS A 15 9.40 -46.39 27.15
CA LYS A 15 8.86 -45.18 27.78
C LYS A 15 7.47 -44.90 27.20
N SER A 16 6.50 -44.63 28.07
CA SER A 16 5.16 -44.21 27.67
C SER A 16 5.23 -42.87 26.92
N ALA A 17 4.76 -42.82 25.68
CA ALA A 17 4.67 -41.57 24.94
C ALA A 17 3.54 -40.69 25.51
N CYS A 18 3.76 -39.37 25.51
CA CYS A 18 2.72 -38.38 25.80
C CYS A 18 2.45 -37.56 24.54
N GLU A 19 1.20 -37.18 24.35
CA GLU A 19 0.76 -36.26 23.31
C GLU A 19 0.27 -35.00 23.99
N LEU A 20 1.06 -33.93 23.80
CA LEU A 20 0.71 -32.61 24.29
C LEU A 20 -0.06 -31.87 23.21
N ARG A 21 -1.26 -31.42 23.54
CA ARG A 21 -2.07 -30.53 22.70
C ARG A 21 -2.07 -29.13 23.30
N THR A 22 -1.17 -28.26 22.84
CA THR A 22 -1.36 -26.81 23.03
C THR A 22 -2.32 -26.30 21.95
N ILE A 23 -2.80 -25.06 22.07
CA ILE A 23 -3.69 -24.47 21.05
C ILE A 23 -2.89 -24.05 19.79
N ILE A 24 -1.56 -23.98 19.89
CA ILE A 24 -0.66 -23.46 18.85
C ILE A 24 0.15 -24.58 18.18
N SER A 25 0.36 -25.70 18.88
CA SER A 25 1.19 -26.81 18.41
C SER A 25 0.79 -28.14 19.07
N SER A 26 1.04 -29.24 18.37
CA SER A 26 1.01 -30.61 18.92
C SER A 26 2.42 -31.20 18.98
N PRO A 27 3.29 -30.76 19.92
CA PRO A 27 4.62 -31.31 20.05
C PRO A 27 4.54 -32.71 20.68
N HIS A 28 5.03 -33.72 19.94
CA HIS A 28 5.15 -35.11 20.42
C HIS A 28 6.30 -35.24 21.43
N LEU A 29 6.07 -34.78 22.67
CA LEU A 29 7.05 -34.81 23.75
C LEU A 29 7.16 -36.20 24.38
N THR A 30 8.28 -36.88 24.16
CA THR A 30 8.58 -38.15 24.82
C THR A 30 9.06 -37.91 26.27
N SER A 31 8.18 -38.14 27.24
CA SER A 31 8.51 -38.11 28.67
C SER A 31 8.83 -39.53 29.21
N SER A 32 9.07 -39.65 30.52
CA SER A 32 9.09 -40.94 31.22
C SER A 32 7.90 -41.00 32.18
N ALA A 33 7.29 -42.17 32.35
CA ALA A 33 6.26 -42.40 33.37
C ALA A 33 6.77 -42.19 34.82
N GLN A 34 8.09 -42.08 35.01
CA GLN A 34 8.72 -41.77 36.29
C GLN A 34 8.84 -40.25 36.58
N HIS A 35 8.61 -39.37 35.59
CA HIS A 35 8.74 -37.92 35.77
C HIS A 35 7.68 -37.35 36.73
N HIS A 36 8.05 -36.30 37.46
CA HIS A 36 7.12 -35.44 38.20
C HIS A 36 6.42 -34.46 37.26
N GLY A 37 5.23 -33.97 37.65
CA GLY A 37 4.44 -33.05 36.85
C GLY A 37 5.21 -31.77 36.48
N LYS A 38 6.05 -31.26 37.40
CA LYS A 38 6.95 -30.13 37.14
C LYS A 38 7.91 -30.42 35.98
N GLN A 39 8.51 -31.61 35.92
CA GLN A 39 9.46 -31.96 34.86
C GLN A 39 8.79 -32.04 33.48
N LEU A 40 7.53 -32.49 33.42
CA LEU A 40 6.74 -32.45 32.19
C LEU A 40 6.36 -31.01 31.82
N PHE A 41 5.92 -30.20 32.78
CA PHE A 41 5.53 -28.81 32.59
C PHE A 41 6.73 -27.93 32.16
N ASP A 42 7.87 -28.02 32.85
CA ASP A 42 9.13 -27.33 32.53
C ASP A 42 9.58 -27.65 31.10
N GLN A 43 9.43 -28.92 30.66
CA GLN A 43 9.74 -29.34 29.29
C GLN A 43 8.81 -28.67 28.27
N VAL A 44 7.52 -28.52 28.58
CA VAL A 44 6.55 -27.83 27.71
C VAL A 44 6.91 -26.37 27.56
N VAL A 45 7.05 -25.63 28.66
CA VAL A 45 7.22 -24.16 28.62
C VAL A 45 8.55 -23.77 27.97
N LYS A 46 9.64 -24.53 28.24
CA LYS A 46 10.92 -24.36 27.55
C LYS A 46 10.84 -24.67 26.04
N THR A 47 10.01 -25.64 25.63
CA THR A 47 9.83 -25.97 24.19
C THR A 47 9.11 -24.84 23.42
N ILE A 48 8.31 -24.02 24.10
CA ILE A 48 7.54 -22.91 23.47
C ILE A 48 8.09 -21.51 23.80
N GLY A 49 9.18 -21.39 24.55
CA GLY A 49 9.79 -20.11 24.93
C GLY A 49 9.02 -19.30 25.98
N LEU A 50 8.13 -19.93 26.76
CA LEU A 50 7.27 -19.26 27.72
C LEU A 50 7.90 -19.20 29.12
N ARG A 51 7.95 -18.00 29.70
CA ARG A 51 8.47 -17.69 31.05
C ARG A 51 7.37 -17.30 32.04
N GLU A 52 6.23 -16.80 31.56
CA GLU A 52 5.05 -16.41 32.37
C GLU A 52 4.25 -17.63 32.86
N VAL A 53 4.96 -18.59 33.46
CA VAL A 53 4.47 -19.93 33.77
C VAL A 53 3.29 -19.95 34.74
N TRP A 54 3.17 -18.93 35.57
CA TRP A 54 2.22 -18.85 36.69
C TRP A 54 0.74 -18.81 36.27
N TYR A 55 0.43 -18.45 35.02
CA TYR A 55 -0.94 -18.55 34.51
C TYR A 55 -1.35 -19.98 34.11
N PHE A 56 -0.39 -20.86 33.80
CA PHE A 56 -0.65 -22.06 33.01
C PHE A 56 -0.67 -23.37 33.81
N GLY A 57 -1.31 -24.39 33.23
CA GLY A 57 -1.27 -25.75 33.74
C GLY A 57 -1.44 -26.79 32.63
N LEU A 58 -1.24 -28.05 33.02
CA LEU A 58 -1.54 -29.21 32.18
C LEU A 58 -2.86 -29.84 32.65
N GLN A 59 -3.89 -29.76 31.81
CA GLN A 59 -5.18 -30.41 32.04
C GLN A 59 -5.20 -31.78 31.36
N TYR A 60 -5.68 -32.82 32.05
CA TYR A 60 -5.86 -34.17 31.53
C TYR A 60 -7.26 -34.69 31.87
N MET A 61 -7.67 -35.79 31.24
CA MET A 61 -8.86 -36.56 31.63
C MET A 61 -8.43 -37.70 32.54
N ASP A 62 -9.10 -37.88 33.68
CA ASP A 62 -8.83 -38.97 34.62
C ASP A 62 -9.50 -40.30 34.20
N SER A 63 -9.23 -41.38 34.95
CA SER A 63 -9.84 -42.69 34.72
C SER A 63 -11.38 -42.70 34.76
N LYS A 64 -12.00 -41.67 35.34
CA LYS A 64 -13.45 -41.50 35.56
C LYS A 64 -14.07 -40.51 34.58
N GLY A 65 -13.32 -40.04 33.57
CA GLY A 65 -13.80 -39.14 32.52
C GLY A 65 -13.83 -37.66 32.87
N TYR A 66 -13.32 -37.25 34.03
CA TYR A 66 -13.34 -35.86 34.49
C TYR A 66 -12.04 -35.13 34.14
N TYR A 67 -12.15 -33.87 33.72
CA TYR A 67 -10.98 -33.00 33.56
C TYR A 67 -10.35 -32.63 34.90
N THR A 68 -9.02 -32.72 34.96
CA THR A 68 -8.20 -32.52 36.16
C THR A 68 -6.92 -31.77 35.79
N TRP A 69 -6.41 -30.93 36.69
CA TRP A 69 -5.12 -30.28 36.53
C TRP A 69 -4.01 -31.17 37.12
N LEU A 70 -2.90 -31.29 36.39
CA LEU A 70 -1.71 -32.02 36.81
C LEU A 70 -1.02 -31.27 37.96
N LYS A 71 -0.86 -31.96 39.09
CA LYS A 71 -0.06 -31.50 40.21
C LYS A 71 1.43 -31.59 39.86
N LEU A 72 2.19 -30.53 40.13
CA LEU A 72 3.58 -30.42 39.70
C LEU A 72 4.54 -31.20 40.61
N ASP A 73 4.22 -31.29 41.91
CA ASP A 73 4.94 -32.03 42.95
C ASP A 73 4.91 -33.56 42.76
N LYS A 74 3.94 -34.10 42.00
CA LYS A 74 3.68 -35.55 41.94
C LYS A 74 4.06 -36.20 40.63
N LYS A 75 4.39 -37.49 40.67
CA LYS A 75 4.68 -38.31 39.49
C LYS A 75 3.47 -38.35 38.56
N VAL A 76 3.69 -38.21 37.25
CA VAL A 76 2.59 -38.21 36.27
C VAL A 76 1.80 -39.53 36.31
N SER A 77 2.50 -40.64 36.57
CA SER A 77 1.92 -41.99 36.72
C SER A 77 1.09 -42.20 37.99
N SER A 78 1.22 -41.36 39.02
CA SER A 78 0.47 -41.50 40.28
C SER A 78 -0.80 -40.64 40.36
N GLN A 79 -1.18 -39.96 39.27
CA GLN A 79 -2.27 -38.98 39.24
C GLN A 79 -3.54 -39.46 38.50
N ASP A 80 -3.76 -40.77 38.40
CA ASP A 80 -4.96 -41.37 37.79
C ASP A 80 -5.30 -40.87 36.36
N VAL A 81 -4.26 -40.49 35.60
CA VAL A 81 -4.38 -40.09 34.19
C VAL A 81 -4.99 -41.24 33.38
N LYS A 82 -6.00 -40.96 32.55
CA LYS A 82 -6.65 -41.94 31.69
C LYS A 82 -5.60 -42.67 30.84
N LYS A 83 -5.59 -44.01 30.91
CA LYS A 83 -4.54 -44.89 30.36
C LYS A 83 -4.64 -45.05 28.85
N GLU A 84 -4.40 -43.97 28.13
CA GLU A 84 -4.29 -43.93 26.67
C GLU A 84 -2.82 -43.97 26.23
N ASN A 85 -2.56 -44.42 25.00
CA ASN A 85 -1.22 -44.39 24.42
C ASN A 85 -1.28 -43.68 23.05
N PRO A 86 -0.74 -42.46 22.92
CA PRO A 86 -0.06 -41.67 23.96
C PRO A 86 -1.02 -41.06 25.00
N LEU A 87 -0.49 -40.74 26.20
CA LEU A 87 -1.24 -40.02 27.25
C LEU A 87 -1.56 -38.59 26.79
N GLN A 88 -2.82 -38.17 26.91
CA GLN A 88 -3.29 -36.88 26.39
C GLN A 88 -3.25 -35.77 27.46
N PHE A 89 -2.55 -34.67 27.15
CA PHE A 89 -2.51 -33.46 27.99
C PHE A 89 -2.83 -32.21 27.18
N LYS A 90 -3.71 -31.35 27.70
CA LYS A 90 -3.97 -30.00 27.18
C LYS A 90 -3.15 -28.98 27.97
N PHE A 91 -2.31 -28.19 27.29
CA PHE A 91 -1.76 -26.97 27.90
C PHE A 91 -2.80 -25.85 27.78
N ARG A 92 -3.15 -25.22 28.90
CA ARG A 92 -4.18 -24.18 29.03
C ARG A 92 -3.84 -23.22 30.17
N ALA A 93 -4.28 -21.98 30.07
CA ALA A 93 -4.31 -21.06 31.20
C ALA A 93 -5.31 -21.59 32.25
N LYS A 94 -4.84 -21.71 33.50
CA LYS A 94 -5.62 -22.06 34.70
C LYS A 94 -6.10 -20.81 35.44
N PHE A 95 -5.27 -19.76 35.41
CA PHE A 95 -5.50 -18.46 36.01
C PHE A 95 -5.43 -17.36 34.95
N PHE A 96 -6.10 -16.24 35.21
CA PHE A 96 -6.18 -15.10 34.30
C PHE A 96 -5.49 -13.86 34.92
N PRO A 97 -5.05 -12.90 34.10
CA PRO A 97 -4.65 -11.58 34.60
C PRO A 97 -5.85 -10.86 35.24
N GLU A 98 -5.57 -9.87 36.10
CA GLU A 98 -6.54 -8.85 36.47
C GLU A 98 -6.71 -7.87 35.29
N ASP A 99 -5.61 -7.33 34.71
CA ASP A 99 -5.66 -6.55 33.46
C ASP A 99 -4.67 -7.06 32.39
N VAL A 100 -5.18 -7.39 31.20
CA VAL A 100 -4.40 -8.03 30.13
C VAL A 100 -3.28 -7.15 29.57
N SER A 101 -3.41 -5.82 29.59
CA SER A 101 -2.39 -4.91 29.02
C SER A 101 -1.17 -4.73 29.91
N GLU A 102 -1.34 -4.85 31.22
CA GLU A 102 -0.28 -4.61 32.22
C GLU A 102 0.46 -5.89 32.62
N GLU A 103 -0.17 -7.05 32.42
CA GLU A 103 0.27 -8.34 32.95
C GLU A 103 0.78 -9.36 31.93
N LEU A 104 0.41 -9.25 30.64
CA LEU A 104 0.78 -10.24 29.62
C LEU A 104 1.97 -9.76 28.79
N ILE A 105 3.16 -10.26 29.12
CA ILE A 105 4.44 -9.67 28.70
C ILE A 105 4.92 -10.20 27.34
N GLN A 106 4.86 -11.52 27.11
CA GLN A 106 5.38 -12.16 25.91
C GLN A 106 4.30 -12.41 24.85
N ASP A 107 4.65 -12.23 23.57
CA ASP A 107 3.81 -12.57 22.41
C ASP A 107 3.21 -13.99 22.51
N ILE A 108 3.99 -14.99 22.97
CA ILE A 108 3.53 -16.38 23.12
C ILE A 108 2.44 -16.52 24.18
N THR A 109 2.54 -15.78 25.28
CA THR A 109 1.56 -15.77 26.37
C THR A 109 0.27 -15.10 25.91
N GLN A 110 0.37 -13.91 25.32
CA GLN A 110 -0.75 -13.18 24.75
C GLN A 110 -1.50 -14.04 23.71
N LYS A 111 -0.77 -14.68 22.79
CA LYS A 111 -1.33 -15.57 21.77
C LYS A 111 -2.01 -16.82 22.34
N LEU A 112 -1.49 -17.40 23.42
CA LEU A 112 -2.13 -18.52 24.12
C LEU A 112 -3.43 -18.09 24.80
N PHE A 113 -3.44 -16.94 25.48
CA PHE A 113 -4.66 -16.38 26.08
C PHE A 113 -5.71 -16.05 25.02
N PHE A 114 -5.34 -15.32 23.96
CA PHE A 114 -6.23 -14.98 22.85
C PHE A 114 -6.90 -16.21 22.25
N LEU A 115 -6.13 -17.27 21.94
CA LEU A 115 -6.69 -18.49 21.36
C LEU A 115 -7.57 -19.27 22.34
N GLN A 116 -7.30 -19.26 23.65
CA GLN A 116 -8.15 -19.88 24.67
C GLN A 116 -9.45 -19.11 24.90
N VAL A 117 -9.37 -17.78 25.00
CA VAL A 117 -10.53 -16.91 25.18
C VAL A 117 -11.44 -16.98 23.94
N LYS A 118 -10.84 -17.01 22.75
CA LYS A 118 -11.57 -17.21 21.50
C LYS A 118 -12.17 -18.61 21.37
N GLU A 119 -11.52 -19.66 21.89
CA GLU A 119 -12.11 -21.01 21.98
C GLU A 119 -13.37 -20.98 22.87
N GLY A 120 -13.31 -20.30 24.03
CA GLY A 120 -14.45 -20.15 24.95
C GLY A 120 -15.61 -19.30 24.40
N ILE A 121 -15.32 -18.16 23.76
CA ILE A 121 -16.36 -17.30 23.15
C ILE A 121 -17.03 -17.99 21.96
N LEU A 122 -16.25 -18.59 21.05
CA LEU A 122 -16.82 -19.26 19.87
C LEU A 122 -17.66 -20.50 20.21
N SER A 123 -17.47 -21.08 21.40
CA SER A 123 -18.23 -22.23 21.90
C SER A 123 -19.40 -21.86 22.84
N ASP A 124 -19.66 -20.57 23.05
CA ASP A 124 -20.63 -20.04 24.02
C ASP A 124 -20.36 -20.52 25.48
N GLU A 125 -19.12 -20.92 25.83
CA GLU A 125 -18.68 -21.10 27.23
C GLU A 125 -18.56 -19.75 27.95
N VAL A 126 -18.14 -18.71 27.22
CA VAL A 126 -18.15 -17.32 27.63
C VAL A 126 -19.21 -16.59 26.80
N TYR A 127 -20.25 -16.07 27.44
CA TYR A 127 -21.25 -15.25 26.75
C TYR A 127 -20.59 -14.00 26.14
N CYS A 128 -21.02 -13.64 24.94
CA CYS A 128 -20.59 -12.45 24.23
C CYS A 128 -21.77 -11.90 23.39
N PRO A 129 -22.12 -10.61 23.50
CA PRO A 129 -23.21 -10.02 22.73
C PRO A 129 -22.85 -9.88 21.24
N PRO A 130 -23.83 -9.73 20.33
CA PRO A 130 -23.60 -9.78 18.88
C PRO A 130 -22.57 -8.78 18.36
N GLU A 131 -22.69 -7.51 18.75
CA GLU A 131 -21.80 -6.42 18.36
C GLU A 131 -20.35 -6.68 18.78
N THR A 132 -20.13 -7.08 20.04
CA THR A 132 -18.80 -7.45 20.54
C THR A 132 -18.27 -8.70 19.84
N ALA A 133 -19.11 -9.70 19.54
CA ALA A 133 -18.70 -10.89 18.83
C ALA A 133 -18.22 -10.60 17.39
N VAL A 134 -18.84 -9.64 16.68
CA VAL A 134 -18.41 -9.21 15.34
C VAL A 134 -17.14 -8.37 15.38
N LEU A 135 -17.01 -7.47 16.35
CA LEU A 135 -15.77 -6.69 16.52
C LEU A 135 -14.58 -7.59 16.87
N LEU A 136 -14.78 -8.53 17.82
CA LEU A 136 -13.81 -9.56 18.15
C LEU A 136 -13.50 -10.49 16.95
N ALA A 137 -14.47 -10.77 16.09
CA ALA A 137 -14.24 -11.51 14.87
C ALA A 137 -13.26 -10.78 13.94
N SER A 138 -13.43 -9.47 13.69
CA SER A 138 -12.53 -8.74 12.80
C SER A 138 -11.11 -8.57 13.37
N TYR A 139 -10.97 -8.36 14.69
CA TYR A 139 -9.66 -8.44 15.36
C TYR A 139 -9.03 -9.83 15.21
N SER A 140 -9.80 -10.91 15.29
CA SER A 140 -9.30 -12.27 15.04
C SER A 140 -8.92 -12.52 13.57
N VAL A 141 -9.47 -11.76 12.61
CA VAL A 141 -9.06 -11.81 11.20
C VAL A 141 -7.74 -11.06 11.03
N GLN A 142 -7.62 -9.82 11.52
CA GLN A 142 -6.36 -9.04 11.51
C GLN A 142 -5.20 -9.83 12.17
N ALA A 143 -5.44 -10.43 13.35
CA ALA A 143 -4.47 -11.25 14.06
C ALA A 143 -3.99 -12.50 13.28
N LYS A 144 -4.79 -13.01 12.34
CA LYS A 144 -4.45 -14.17 11.51
C LYS A 144 -3.83 -13.76 10.18
N PHE A 145 -4.56 -12.98 9.39
CA PHE A 145 -4.19 -12.62 8.02
C PHE A 145 -3.22 -11.44 7.97
N GLY A 146 -3.42 -10.44 8.83
CA GLY A 146 -2.78 -9.12 8.72
C GLY A 146 -3.62 -8.21 7.83
N ASP A 147 -3.11 -7.00 7.58
CA ASP A 147 -3.82 -5.93 6.88
C ASP A 147 -4.63 -6.41 5.66
N TYR A 148 -5.92 -6.04 5.62
CA TYR A 148 -6.78 -6.32 4.47
C TYR A 148 -6.17 -5.76 3.17
N ASN A 149 -6.32 -6.53 2.11
CA ASN A 149 -5.86 -6.21 0.76
C ASN A 149 -6.82 -6.87 -0.24
N LYS A 150 -7.51 -6.05 -1.03
CA LYS A 150 -8.55 -6.44 -2.01
C LYS A 150 -8.05 -7.33 -3.16
N GLU A 151 -6.74 -7.36 -3.44
CA GLU A 151 -6.17 -8.25 -4.46
C GLU A 151 -5.99 -9.68 -3.94
N VAL A 152 -5.61 -9.82 -2.67
CA VAL A 152 -5.32 -11.11 -2.01
C VAL A 152 -6.59 -11.71 -1.38
N HIS A 153 -7.40 -10.88 -0.74
CA HIS A 153 -8.56 -11.29 0.05
C HIS A 153 -9.84 -11.17 -0.78
N GLN A 154 -9.97 -12.06 -1.78
CA GLN A 154 -11.17 -12.16 -2.60
C GLN A 154 -12.38 -12.66 -1.78
N PRO A 155 -13.63 -12.35 -2.19
CA PRO A 155 -14.83 -12.85 -1.51
C PRO A 155 -14.81 -14.37 -1.35
N GLY A 156 -15.03 -14.84 -0.11
CA GLY A 156 -14.95 -16.25 0.27
C GLY A 156 -13.69 -16.62 1.09
N TYR A 157 -12.75 -15.69 1.29
CA TYR A 157 -11.52 -15.93 2.08
C TYR A 157 -11.78 -16.26 3.56
N LEU A 158 -12.96 -15.95 4.10
CA LEU A 158 -13.35 -16.30 5.47
C LEU A 158 -14.22 -17.58 5.56
N LEU A 159 -14.56 -18.23 4.44
CA LEU A 159 -15.41 -19.44 4.44
C LEU A 159 -14.76 -20.68 5.07
N SER A 160 -13.44 -20.68 5.33
CA SER A 160 -12.79 -21.72 6.15
C SER A 160 -12.94 -21.48 7.66
N GLU A 161 -13.35 -20.29 8.07
CA GLU A 161 -13.21 -19.84 9.45
C GLU A 161 -14.50 -20.00 10.29
N ARG A 162 -14.29 -20.24 11.59
CA ARG A 162 -15.30 -20.08 12.64
C ARG A 162 -15.00 -18.78 13.37
N LEU A 163 -15.77 -17.74 13.05
CA LEU A 163 -15.54 -16.36 13.51
C LEU A 163 -16.59 -15.88 14.52
N LEU A 164 -17.80 -16.45 14.50
CA LEU A 164 -18.89 -16.10 15.41
C LEU A 164 -19.37 -17.32 16.22
N PRO A 165 -19.97 -17.11 17.41
CA PRO A 165 -20.73 -18.13 18.12
C PRO A 165 -21.95 -18.61 17.31
N HIS A 166 -22.53 -19.76 17.66
CA HIS A 166 -23.67 -20.33 16.90
C HIS A 166 -24.94 -19.49 17.11
N ARG A 167 -25.22 -19.17 18.37
CA ARG A 167 -26.30 -18.27 18.82
C ARG A 167 -26.35 -16.95 18.05
N VAL A 168 -25.19 -16.31 17.87
CA VAL A 168 -25.09 -15.01 17.16
C VAL A 168 -25.49 -15.15 15.69
N GLN A 169 -25.08 -16.22 15.02
CA GLN A 169 -25.48 -16.49 13.63
C GLN A 169 -26.97 -16.83 13.52
N GLU A 170 -27.52 -17.65 14.43
CA GLU A 170 -28.93 -18.03 14.39
C GLU A 170 -29.89 -16.86 14.65
N GLN A 171 -29.54 -15.95 15.56
CA GLN A 171 -30.39 -14.82 15.95
C GLN A 171 -30.37 -13.62 15.00
N HIS A 172 -29.73 -13.74 13.82
CA HIS A 172 -29.82 -12.74 12.75
C HIS A 172 -30.17 -13.38 11.39
N LYS A 173 -30.95 -12.66 10.58
CA LYS A 173 -31.40 -13.08 9.24
C LYS A 173 -30.34 -12.73 8.19
N LEU A 174 -29.12 -13.23 8.39
CA LEU A 174 -27.96 -13.00 7.53
C LEU A 174 -27.40 -14.32 6.98
N SER A 175 -27.04 -14.35 5.70
CA SER A 175 -26.30 -15.45 5.10
C SER A 175 -24.84 -15.48 5.58
N ARG A 176 -24.11 -16.56 5.26
CA ARG A 176 -22.70 -16.69 5.66
C ARG A 176 -21.81 -15.65 4.95
N GLU A 177 -22.16 -15.35 3.72
CA GLU A 177 -21.54 -14.35 2.86
C GLU A 177 -21.80 -12.95 3.41
N GLN A 178 -23.03 -12.65 3.83
CA GLN A 178 -23.40 -11.38 4.47
C GLN A 178 -22.74 -11.17 5.86
N TRP A 179 -22.35 -12.25 6.53
CA TRP A 179 -21.50 -12.18 7.73
C TRP A 179 -20.03 -11.93 7.37
N GLU A 180 -19.50 -12.57 6.33
CA GLU A 180 -18.15 -12.33 5.81
C GLU A 180 -17.96 -10.90 5.33
N GLU A 181 -18.91 -10.34 4.57
CA GLU A 181 -18.92 -8.93 4.13
C GLU A 181 -18.79 -7.95 5.32
N ARG A 182 -19.61 -8.14 6.37
CA ARG A 182 -19.55 -7.31 7.58
C ARG A 182 -18.22 -7.43 8.30
N ILE A 183 -17.71 -8.65 8.49
CA ILE A 183 -16.43 -8.86 9.16
C ILE A 183 -15.27 -8.33 8.31
N GLN A 184 -15.37 -8.33 6.97
CA GLN A 184 -14.38 -7.74 6.08
C GLN A 184 -14.31 -6.22 6.23
N VAL A 185 -15.45 -5.51 6.25
CA VAL A 185 -15.48 -4.05 6.47
C VAL A 185 -14.82 -3.70 7.82
N TRP A 186 -15.18 -4.43 8.88
CA TRP A 186 -14.58 -4.24 10.20
C TRP A 186 -13.13 -4.77 10.33
N HIS A 187 -12.60 -5.47 9.32
CA HIS A 187 -11.20 -5.89 9.20
C HIS A 187 -10.37 -4.85 8.43
N GLU A 188 -10.94 -4.22 7.42
CA GLU A 188 -10.33 -3.11 6.68
C GLU A 188 -10.07 -1.88 7.57
N GLU A 189 -10.96 -1.63 8.54
CA GLU A 189 -10.74 -0.67 9.64
C GLU A 189 -9.47 -0.91 10.48
N HIS A 190 -8.94 -2.14 10.54
CA HIS A 190 -7.73 -2.46 11.31
C HIS A 190 -6.42 -2.27 10.53
N HIS A 191 -6.48 -1.71 9.32
CA HIS A 191 -5.30 -1.45 8.49
C HIS A 191 -4.21 -0.69 9.23
N GLY A 192 -2.99 -1.23 9.21
CA GLY A 192 -1.82 -0.72 9.91
C GLY A 192 -1.56 -1.39 11.27
N MET A 193 -2.50 -2.17 11.82
CA MET A 193 -2.34 -2.82 13.12
C MET A 193 -1.42 -4.06 13.05
N LEU A 194 -0.50 -4.22 14.01
CA LEU A 194 0.30 -5.45 14.13
C LEU A 194 -0.58 -6.64 14.55
N LYS A 195 -0.16 -7.87 14.25
CA LYS A 195 -0.91 -9.07 14.62
C LYS A 195 -0.96 -9.27 16.14
N GLU A 196 0.13 -8.88 16.80
CA GLU A 196 0.33 -8.88 18.24
C GLU A 196 -0.54 -7.81 18.91
N ASP A 197 -0.65 -6.62 18.30
CA ASP A 197 -1.58 -5.58 18.77
C ASP A 197 -3.04 -6.01 18.60
N ALA A 198 -3.42 -6.61 17.47
CA ALA A 198 -4.77 -7.14 17.27
C ALA A 198 -5.12 -8.28 18.25
N ILE A 199 -4.14 -9.09 18.66
CA ILE A 199 -4.26 -10.08 19.74
C ILE A 199 -4.53 -9.40 21.09
N MET A 200 -3.85 -8.28 21.38
CA MET A 200 -4.03 -7.52 22.60
C MET A 200 -5.38 -6.79 22.65
N GLU A 201 -5.78 -6.09 21.58
CA GLU A 201 -7.07 -5.40 21.51
C GLU A 201 -8.26 -6.38 21.63
N TYR A 202 -8.17 -7.57 21.01
CA TYR A 202 -9.13 -8.65 21.23
C TYR A 202 -9.25 -9.00 22.73
N LEU A 203 -8.11 -9.14 23.42
CA LEU A 203 -8.09 -9.50 24.84
C LEU A 203 -8.60 -8.38 25.75
N LYS A 204 -8.31 -7.12 25.45
CA LYS A 204 -8.84 -5.95 26.19
C LYS A 204 -10.36 -5.87 26.13
N ILE A 205 -10.95 -6.10 24.96
CA ILE A 205 -12.40 -6.11 24.78
C ILE A 205 -13.00 -7.37 25.44
N ALA A 206 -12.34 -8.53 25.33
CA ALA A 206 -12.85 -9.77 25.88
C ALA A 206 -12.77 -9.87 27.41
N GLN A 207 -11.83 -9.18 28.09
CA GLN A 207 -11.72 -9.23 29.56
C GLN A 207 -12.92 -8.60 30.28
N ASP A 208 -13.62 -7.69 29.62
CA ASP A 208 -14.78 -6.97 30.16
C ASP A 208 -16.09 -7.78 30.10
N LEU A 209 -16.13 -8.89 29.35
CA LEU A 209 -17.28 -9.79 29.32
C LEU A 209 -17.55 -10.38 30.70
N GLU A 210 -18.81 -10.44 31.11
CA GLU A 210 -19.20 -10.76 32.49
C GLU A 210 -18.71 -12.15 32.93
N MET A 211 -18.71 -13.11 32.00
CA MET A 211 -18.25 -14.49 32.23
C MET A 211 -16.73 -14.69 32.05
N TYR A 212 -15.97 -13.69 31.57
CA TYR A 212 -14.53 -13.85 31.33
C TYR A 212 -13.76 -14.10 32.64
N GLY A 213 -12.97 -15.18 32.64
CA GLY A 213 -12.10 -15.59 33.75
C GLY A 213 -12.80 -16.36 34.88
N VAL A 214 -14.14 -16.41 34.88
CA VAL A 214 -14.93 -16.91 36.01
C VAL A 214 -15.05 -18.44 35.99
N ASN A 215 -14.56 -19.11 37.04
CA ASN A 215 -14.82 -20.53 37.29
C ASN A 215 -16.11 -20.70 38.12
N TYR A 216 -17.20 -21.13 37.47
CA TYR A 216 -18.50 -21.37 38.12
C TYR A 216 -18.58 -22.74 38.81
N PHE A 217 -19.20 -22.79 40.00
CA PHE A 217 -19.47 -24.01 40.77
C PHE A 217 -20.86 -24.02 41.39
N ASP A 218 -21.55 -25.16 41.33
CA ASP A 218 -22.80 -25.39 42.06
C ASP A 218 -22.57 -25.40 43.57
N ILE A 219 -23.23 -24.49 44.29
CA ILE A 219 -23.20 -24.41 45.76
C ILE A 219 -24.61 -24.24 46.34
N LYS A 220 -24.73 -24.43 47.66
CA LYS A 220 -25.90 -24.08 48.46
C LYS A 220 -25.52 -23.30 49.71
N ASN A 221 -26.37 -22.37 50.14
CA ASN A 221 -26.27 -21.69 51.45
C ASN A 221 -26.83 -22.59 52.58
N LYS A 222 -26.95 -22.08 53.82
CA LYS A 222 -27.46 -22.90 54.96
C LYS A 222 -28.94 -23.29 54.81
N LYS A 223 -29.75 -22.53 54.06
CA LYS A 223 -31.16 -22.88 53.77
C LYS A 223 -31.29 -23.96 52.69
N GLY A 224 -30.28 -24.11 51.83
CA GLY A 224 -30.29 -25.03 50.71
C GLY A 224 -30.61 -24.40 49.35
N THR A 225 -30.76 -23.07 49.28
CA THR A 225 -30.93 -22.30 48.02
C THR A 225 -29.81 -22.63 47.04
N GLU A 226 -30.14 -22.89 45.78
CA GLU A 226 -29.15 -23.22 44.76
C GLU A 226 -28.57 -21.96 44.13
N LEU A 227 -27.25 -21.83 44.20
CA LEU A 227 -26.51 -20.65 43.78
C LEU A 227 -25.28 -21.08 42.97
N TRP A 228 -24.69 -20.14 42.23
CA TRP A 228 -23.35 -20.32 41.67
C TRP A 228 -22.32 -19.56 42.51
N LEU A 229 -21.19 -20.20 42.78
CA LEU A 229 -19.95 -19.54 43.17
C LEU A 229 -19.10 -19.33 41.92
N GLY A 230 -18.79 -18.08 41.58
CA GLY A 230 -17.71 -17.71 40.67
C GLY A 230 -16.40 -17.51 41.44
N VAL A 231 -15.31 -18.10 40.93
CA VAL A 231 -13.94 -17.88 41.40
C VAL A 231 -13.13 -17.29 40.25
N ASP A 232 -12.54 -16.11 40.44
CA ASP A 232 -11.78 -15.39 39.42
C ASP A 232 -10.55 -14.67 40.01
N ALA A 233 -9.84 -13.89 39.19
CA ALA A 233 -8.63 -13.16 39.59
C ALA A 233 -8.92 -11.98 40.55
N LEU A 234 -10.17 -11.49 40.62
CA LEU A 234 -10.58 -10.30 41.37
C LEU A 234 -11.23 -10.67 42.72
N GLY A 235 -11.78 -11.89 42.86
CA GLY A 235 -12.32 -12.37 44.12
C GLY A 235 -13.23 -13.60 44.02
N LEU A 236 -14.22 -13.63 44.91
CA LEU A 236 -15.32 -14.59 44.94
C LEU A 236 -16.64 -13.85 44.72
N ASN A 237 -17.46 -14.37 43.81
CA ASN A 237 -18.73 -13.77 43.39
C ASN A 237 -19.87 -14.79 43.50
N ILE A 238 -21.04 -14.38 44.01
CA ILE A 238 -22.22 -15.23 44.16
C ILE A 238 -23.30 -14.81 43.16
N TYR A 239 -23.94 -15.79 42.51
CA TYR A 239 -24.98 -15.59 41.52
C TYR A 239 -26.21 -16.45 41.82
N GLU A 240 -27.38 -15.98 41.41
CA GLU A 240 -28.65 -16.73 41.41
C GLU A 240 -28.59 -17.87 40.36
N LYS A 241 -29.49 -18.85 40.45
CA LYS A 241 -29.30 -20.13 39.71
C LYS A 241 -29.40 -19.98 38.19
N ASP A 242 -30.19 -19.01 37.75
CA ASP A 242 -30.63 -18.71 36.39
C ASP A 242 -29.85 -17.56 35.73
N ASP A 243 -29.14 -16.73 36.51
CA ASP A 243 -28.31 -15.61 36.02
C ASP A 243 -26.83 -15.88 36.29
N LYS A 244 -26.01 -15.96 35.23
CA LYS A 244 -24.53 -16.08 35.33
C LYS A 244 -23.78 -14.81 34.93
N LEU A 245 -24.49 -13.78 34.47
CA LEU A 245 -23.90 -12.52 34.03
C LEU A 245 -23.85 -11.52 35.18
N THR A 246 -24.91 -11.45 35.99
CA THR A 246 -25.02 -10.50 37.10
C THR A 246 -24.76 -11.21 38.43
N PRO A 247 -23.55 -11.10 39.02
CA PRO A 247 -23.36 -11.48 40.41
C PRO A 247 -24.20 -10.55 41.32
N LYS A 248 -24.58 -11.05 42.49
CA LYS A 248 -25.42 -10.37 43.49
C LYS A 248 -24.64 -9.95 44.73
N ILE A 249 -23.60 -10.72 45.10
CA ILE A 249 -22.76 -10.52 46.29
C ILE A 249 -21.30 -10.81 45.91
N GLY A 250 -20.36 -9.97 46.34
CA GLY A 250 -18.93 -10.11 46.05
C GLY A 250 -18.03 -9.98 47.28
N PHE A 251 -16.94 -10.74 47.28
CA PHE A 251 -15.87 -10.67 48.28
C PHE A 251 -14.51 -10.54 47.55
N PRO A 252 -13.80 -9.41 47.65
CA PRO A 252 -12.45 -9.28 47.09
C PRO A 252 -11.46 -10.20 47.82
N TRP A 253 -10.36 -10.57 47.17
CA TRP A 253 -9.31 -11.36 47.81
C TRP A 253 -8.71 -10.66 49.04
N SER A 254 -8.67 -9.32 49.06
CA SER A 254 -8.25 -8.50 50.21
C SER A 254 -9.14 -8.62 51.46
N GLU A 255 -10.32 -9.24 51.39
CA GLU A 255 -11.18 -9.49 52.57
C GLU A 255 -11.02 -10.90 53.15
N ILE A 256 -10.22 -11.79 52.55
CA ILE A 256 -10.20 -13.23 52.88
C ILE A 256 -8.90 -13.63 53.61
N ARG A 257 -9.02 -14.22 54.80
CA ARG A 257 -7.86 -14.65 55.62
C ARG A 257 -7.55 -16.15 55.53
N ASN A 258 -8.58 -16.99 55.52
CA ASN A 258 -8.44 -18.44 55.59
C ASN A 258 -9.51 -19.10 54.72
N ILE A 259 -9.13 -20.19 54.06
CA ILE A 259 -10.05 -21.02 53.27
C ILE A 259 -9.88 -22.48 53.70
N SER A 260 -10.99 -23.11 54.04
CA SER A 260 -11.03 -24.50 54.50
C SER A 260 -12.29 -25.22 54.03
N PHE A 261 -12.26 -26.55 54.04
CA PHE A 261 -13.46 -27.38 53.87
C PHE A 261 -13.38 -28.64 54.71
N ASN A 262 -14.53 -29.25 54.99
CA ASN A 262 -14.66 -30.60 55.53
C ASN A 262 -15.82 -31.32 54.81
N ASP A 263 -15.50 -32.42 54.12
CA ASP A 263 -16.38 -33.11 53.16
C ASP A 263 -17.07 -32.14 52.17
N LYS A 264 -18.34 -31.83 52.39
CA LYS A 264 -19.17 -30.94 51.57
C LYS A 264 -19.18 -29.48 52.06
N LYS A 265 -18.96 -29.24 53.36
CA LYS A 265 -19.01 -27.90 53.95
C LYS A 265 -17.73 -27.14 53.64
N PHE A 266 -17.84 -25.99 52.99
CA PHE A 266 -16.77 -25.04 52.74
C PHE A 266 -16.88 -23.87 53.73
N ILE A 267 -15.75 -23.36 54.20
CA ILE A 267 -15.66 -22.32 55.22
C ILE A 267 -14.57 -21.32 54.82
N ILE A 268 -14.95 -20.07 54.65
CA ILE A 268 -14.06 -18.95 54.35
C ILE A 268 -14.12 -17.98 55.53
N LYS A 269 -12.98 -17.67 56.12
CA LYS A 269 -12.90 -16.75 57.26
C LYS A 269 -12.44 -15.37 56.78
N PRO A 270 -13.20 -14.29 57.01
CA PRO A 270 -12.82 -12.95 56.59
C PRO A 270 -11.65 -12.41 57.42
N ILE A 271 -10.90 -11.42 56.91
CA ILE A 271 -9.83 -10.72 57.66
C ILE A 271 -10.38 -10.02 58.89
N ASP A 272 -11.54 -9.36 58.78
CA ASP A 272 -12.25 -8.83 59.94
C ASP A 272 -12.66 -9.96 60.90
N LYS A 273 -12.11 -9.92 62.11
CA LYS A 273 -12.39 -10.90 63.17
C LYS A 273 -13.76 -10.72 63.83
N LYS A 274 -14.50 -9.65 63.51
CA LYS A 274 -15.87 -9.41 64.00
C LYS A 274 -16.95 -9.97 63.06
N SER A 275 -16.63 -10.09 61.77
CA SER A 275 -17.51 -10.69 60.76
C SER A 275 -17.57 -12.22 60.92
N PRO A 276 -18.72 -12.84 60.66
CA PRO A 276 -18.89 -14.30 60.76
C PRO A 276 -18.08 -15.04 59.67
N ASP A 277 -17.85 -16.34 59.87
CA ASP A 277 -17.35 -17.21 58.79
C ASP A 277 -18.39 -17.30 57.66
N PHE A 278 -17.96 -17.05 56.42
CA PHE A 278 -18.75 -17.31 55.21
C PHE A 278 -18.76 -18.82 54.93
N VAL A 279 -19.95 -19.43 54.81
CA VAL A 279 -20.12 -20.89 54.79
C VAL A 279 -21.09 -21.30 53.69
N PHE A 280 -20.66 -22.21 52.82
CA PHE A 280 -21.51 -22.81 51.79
C PHE A 280 -21.26 -24.32 51.68
N TYR A 281 -22.08 -25.00 50.88
CA TYR A 281 -22.03 -26.45 50.70
C TYR A 281 -21.93 -26.79 49.21
N ALA A 282 -20.88 -27.51 48.81
CA ALA A 282 -20.77 -28.06 47.46
C ALA A 282 -21.22 -29.54 47.44
N PRO A 283 -21.77 -30.06 46.33
CA PRO A 283 -22.38 -31.40 46.33
C PRO A 283 -21.37 -32.56 46.42
N ARG A 284 -20.07 -32.33 46.18
CA ARG A 284 -19.03 -33.38 46.15
C ARG A 284 -17.68 -32.86 46.68
N LEU A 285 -17.00 -33.62 47.53
CA LEU A 285 -15.64 -33.35 48.04
C LEU A 285 -14.62 -32.98 46.93
N ARG A 286 -14.71 -33.59 45.74
CA ARG A 286 -13.86 -33.25 44.58
C ARG A 286 -14.00 -31.79 44.15
N ILE A 287 -15.21 -31.24 44.23
CA ILE A 287 -15.50 -29.85 43.84
C ILE A 287 -14.84 -28.91 44.85
N ASN A 288 -14.98 -29.17 46.16
CA ASN A 288 -14.28 -28.42 47.21
C ASN A 288 -12.75 -28.43 47.02
N LYS A 289 -12.17 -29.57 46.62
CA LYS A 289 -10.73 -29.64 46.26
C LYS A 289 -10.35 -28.82 45.02
N ARG A 290 -11.23 -28.69 44.02
CA ARG A 290 -11.02 -27.79 42.87
C ARG A 290 -11.19 -26.32 43.24
N ILE A 291 -12.19 -25.98 44.05
CA ILE A 291 -12.44 -24.61 44.54
C ILE A 291 -11.22 -24.12 45.33
N LEU A 292 -10.79 -24.85 46.37
CA LEU A 292 -9.62 -24.48 47.18
C LEU A 292 -8.38 -24.22 46.30
N GLN A 293 -8.10 -25.12 45.36
CA GLN A 293 -6.94 -25.04 44.44
C GLN A 293 -7.04 -23.96 43.35
N LEU A 294 -8.19 -23.29 43.22
CA LEU A 294 -8.36 -22.07 42.42
C LEU A 294 -8.33 -20.83 43.30
N CYS A 295 -8.94 -20.86 44.50
CA CYS A 295 -8.89 -19.73 45.42
C CYS A 295 -7.46 -19.44 45.89
N MET A 296 -6.69 -20.47 46.26
CA MET A 296 -5.28 -20.32 46.67
C MET A 296 -4.45 -19.60 45.59
N GLY A 297 -4.49 -20.07 44.34
CA GLY A 297 -3.65 -19.52 43.28
C GLY A 297 -4.12 -18.19 42.70
N ASN A 298 -5.43 -17.92 42.67
CA ASN A 298 -5.92 -16.57 42.33
C ASN A 298 -5.52 -15.56 43.43
N HIS A 299 -5.65 -15.92 44.71
CA HIS A 299 -5.19 -15.09 45.83
C HIS A 299 -3.67 -14.88 45.81
N GLU A 300 -2.88 -15.93 45.53
CA GLU A 300 -1.41 -15.84 45.39
C GLU A 300 -1.00 -14.83 44.31
N LEU A 301 -1.66 -14.87 43.14
CA LEU A 301 -1.44 -13.91 42.06
C LEU A 301 -1.93 -12.50 42.41
N TYR A 302 -3.09 -12.37 43.06
CA TYR A 302 -3.63 -11.11 43.58
C TYR A 302 -2.66 -10.43 44.56
N MET A 303 -2.02 -11.22 45.43
CA MET A 303 -0.98 -10.78 46.36
C MET A 303 0.34 -10.46 45.67
N ARG A 304 0.69 -11.15 44.58
CA ARG A 304 1.89 -10.86 43.78
C ARG A 304 1.76 -9.50 43.07
N ARG A 305 0.59 -9.18 42.52
CA ARG A 305 0.30 -7.89 41.83
C ARG A 305 0.34 -6.67 42.73
N ARG A 306 0.06 -6.85 44.03
CA ARG A 306 0.06 -5.77 45.05
C ARG A 306 1.43 -5.56 45.70
N LYS A 307 2.47 -6.24 45.17
CA LYS A 307 3.88 -6.07 45.50
C LYS A 307 4.63 -5.59 44.24
N PRO A 308 5.79 -4.92 44.36
CA PRO A 308 6.59 -4.52 43.20
C PRO A 308 6.97 -5.73 42.33
N ASP A 309 7.03 -5.53 41.00
CA ASP A 309 7.51 -6.54 40.05
C ASP A 309 8.89 -7.09 40.48
N THR A 310 9.08 -8.41 40.40
CA THR A 310 10.40 -9.02 40.66
C THR A 310 11.40 -8.61 39.58
N ILE A 311 12.71 -8.70 39.87
CA ILE A 311 13.78 -8.33 38.92
C ILE A 311 13.60 -9.05 37.58
N GLU A 312 13.21 -10.34 37.59
CA GLU A 312 12.93 -11.09 36.37
C GLU A 312 11.76 -10.49 35.57
N VAL A 313 10.65 -10.15 36.24
CA VAL A 313 9.48 -9.54 35.59
C VAL A 313 9.82 -8.15 35.03
N GLN A 314 10.61 -7.36 35.75
CA GLN A 314 11.11 -6.05 35.27
C GLN A 314 11.98 -6.21 34.02
N GLN A 315 12.90 -7.18 34.01
CA GLN A 315 13.73 -7.52 32.83
C GLN A 315 12.87 -7.99 31.66
N MET A 316 11.90 -8.87 31.88
CA MET A 316 10.96 -9.32 30.83
C MET A 316 10.14 -8.16 30.27
N LYS A 317 9.63 -7.26 31.11
CA LYS A 317 8.90 -6.05 30.66
C LYS A 317 9.82 -5.05 29.93
N ALA A 318 11.11 -4.96 30.29
CA ALA A 318 12.09 -4.16 29.54
C ALA A 318 12.35 -4.75 28.15
N GLN A 319 12.73 -6.03 28.08
CA GLN A 319 12.95 -6.77 26.84
C GLN A 319 11.75 -6.68 25.89
N ALA A 320 10.52 -6.93 26.39
CA ALA A 320 9.32 -6.87 25.55
C ALA A 320 9.02 -5.46 25.01
N ARG A 321 9.38 -4.39 25.75
CA ARG A 321 9.26 -3.01 25.25
C ARG A 321 10.30 -2.71 24.18
N GLU A 322 11.54 -3.15 24.36
CA GLU A 322 12.62 -2.99 23.37
C GLU A 322 12.31 -3.76 22.07
N GLU A 323 11.88 -5.02 22.17
CA GLU A 323 11.44 -5.83 21.03
C GLU A 323 10.24 -5.20 20.31
N LYS A 324 9.27 -4.64 21.04
CA LYS A 324 8.12 -3.94 20.44
C LYS A 324 8.54 -2.63 19.74
N GLN A 325 9.42 -1.85 20.35
CA GLN A 325 9.97 -0.63 19.72
C GLN A 325 10.78 -0.97 18.47
N HIS A 326 11.57 -2.05 18.47
CA HIS A 326 12.29 -2.51 17.29
C HIS A 326 11.32 -2.86 16.14
N LYS A 327 10.33 -3.71 16.39
CA LYS A 327 9.28 -4.08 15.42
C LYS A 327 8.56 -2.85 14.84
N GLN A 328 8.27 -1.84 15.69
CA GLN A 328 7.63 -0.60 15.26
C GLN A 328 8.55 0.27 14.39
N MET A 329 9.83 0.41 14.75
CA MET A 329 10.82 1.13 13.93
C MET A 329 11.06 0.44 12.58
N GLU A 330 11.16 -0.88 12.56
CA GLU A 330 11.31 -1.70 11.35
C GLU A 330 10.10 -1.54 10.42
N LYS A 331 8.87 -1.61 10.95
CA LYS A 331 7.65 -1.33 10.17
C LYS A 331 7.63 0.10 9.62
N ALA A 332 7.98 1.10 10.43
CA ALA A 332 8.01 2.50 10.00
C ALA A 332 9.05 2.77 8.91
N GLN A 333 10.21 2.08 8.95
CA GLN A 333 11.22 2.13 7.89
C GLN A 333 10.68 1.51 6.59
N LEU A 334 10.09 0.32 6.66
CA LEU A 334 9.50 -0.37 5.50
C LEU A 334 8.35 0.43 4.86
N GLU A 335 7.49 1.05 5.66
CA GLU A 335 6.40 1.90 5.19
C GLU A 335 6.91 3.19 4.51
N ASN A 336 7.96 3.80 5.06
CA ASN A 336 8.64 4.95 4.46
C ASN A 336 9.32 4.57 3.13
N GLU A 337 9.94 3.39 3.05
CA GLU A 337 10.51 2.88 1.79
C GLU A 337 9.42 2.61 0.75
N LYS A 338 8.29 2.00 1.14
CA LYS A 338 7.13 1.78 0.26
C LYS A 338 6.59 3.10 -0.29
N LYS A 339 6.39 4.12 0.56
CA LYS A 339 5.96 5.46 0.14
C LYS A 339 6.95 6.14 -0.81
N LYS A 340 8.26 5.96 -0.62
CA LYS A 340 9.29 6.46 -1.54
C LYS A 340 9.24 5.74 -2.89
N ARG A 341 9.08 4.42 -2.92
CA ARG A 341 8.92 3.63 -4.16
C ARG A 341 7.68 4.07 -4.94
N GLU A 342 6.53 4.22 -4.26
CA GLU A 342 5.28 4.71 -4.87
C GLU A 342 5.38 6.15 -5.41
N ALA A 343 6.19 7.02 -4.77
CA ALA A 343 6.44 8.36 -5.26
C ALA A 343 7.30 8.37 -6.54
N ILE A 344 8.40 7.61 -6.54
CA ILE A 344 9.29 7.45 -7.71
C ILE A 344 8.53 6.82 -8.89
N GLU A 345 7.62 5.89 -8.64
CA GLU A 345 6.79 5.27 -9.66
C GLU A 345 5.82 6.29 -10.31
N LYS A 346 5.13 7.11 -9.50
CA LYS A 346 4.25 8.18 -10.00
C LYS A 346 5.01 9.28 -10.75
N GLU A 347 6.20 9.65 -10.28
CA GLU A 347 7.09 10.60 -10.95
C GLU A 347 7.56 10.06 -12.31
N LYS A 348 7.93 8.77 -12.37
CA LYS A 348 8.26 8.08 -13.62
C LYS A 348 7.06 8.03 -14.59
N GLU A 349 5.86 7.69 -14.11
CA GLU A 349 4.65 7.72 -14.94
C GLU A 349 4.34 9.12 -15.48
N GLN A 350 4.64 10.18 -14.71
CA GLN A 350 4.48 11.55 -15.17
C GLN A 350 5.52 11.89 -16.25
N MET A 351 6.80 11.63 -16.00
CA MET A 351 7.86 11.85 -17.01
C MET A 351 7.63 11.04 -18.30
N GLU A 352 7.10 9.81 -18.21
CA GLU A 352 6.76 9.00 -19.39
C GLU A 352 5.63 9.64 -20.22
N ARG A 353 4.61 10.24 -19.56
CA ARG A 353 3.54 11.01 -20.23
C ARG A 353 4.06 12.31 -20.85
N GLU A 354 4.87 13.07 -20.13
CA GLU A 354 5.48 14.32 -20.62
C GLU A 354 6.40 14.06 -21.83
N LYS A 355 7.19 12.97 -21.78
CA LYS A 355 8.00 12.46 -22.89
C LYS A 355 7.16 12.10 -24.12
N GLN A 356 6.01 11.44 -23.94
CA GLN A 356 5.09 11.14 -25.05
C GLN A 356 4.53 12.43 -25.67
N GLU A 357 4.16 13.42 -24.86
CA GLU A 357 3.67 14.70 -25.38
C GLU A 357 4.76 15.48 -26.14
N LEU A 358 5.97 15.56 -25.59
CA LEU A 358 7.14 16.14 -26.26
C LEU A 358 7.45 15.45 -27.59
N MET A 359 7.33 14.12 -27.65
CA MET A 359 7.53 13.35 -28.88
C MET A 359 6.48 13.68 -29.94
N MET A 360 5.20 13.80 -29.56
CA MET A 360 4.15 14.25 -30.48
C MET A 360 4.37 15.69 -30.96
N ARG A 361 4.80 16.60 -30.08
CA ARG A 361 5.14 17.99 -30.45
C ARG A 361 6.32 18.03 -31.43
N LEU A 362 7.38 17.24 -31.20
CA LEU A 362 8.52 17.14 -32.11
C LEU A 362 8.12 16.61 -33.49
N TYR A 363 7.31 15.55 -33.56
CA TYR A 363 6.79 15.03 -34.83
C TYR A 363 5.97 16.09 -35.60
N GLN A 364 5.13 16.87 -34.90
CA GLN A 364 4.40 17.98 -35.52
C GLN A 364 5.32 19.12 -36.01
N PHE A 365 6.47 19.34 -35.39
CA PHE A 365 7.48 20.28 -35.89
C PHE A 365 8.21 19.72 -37.11
N GLU A 366 8.57 18.44 -37.11
CA GLU A 366 9.24 17.77 -38.23
C GLU A 366 8.36 17.76 -39.50
N GLU A 367 7.07 17.43 -39.37
CA GLU A 367 6.04 17.57 -40.41
C GLU A 367 6.00 18.99 -41.00
N LYS A 368 5.94 20.01 -40.13
CA LYS A 368 5.89 21.43 -40.56
C LYS A 368 7.17 21.85 -41.28
N THR A 369 8.34 21.43 -40.79
CA THR A 369 9.64 21.73 -41.41
C THR A 369 9.76 21.06 -42.77
N LYS A 370 9.48 19.75 -42.86
CA LYS A 370 9.49 19.00 -44.14
C LYS A 370 8.52 19.60 -45.17
N LYS A 371 7.34 20.05 -44.72
CA LYS A 371 6.40 20.75 -45.58
C LYS A 371 6.95 22.10 -46.06
N ALA A 372 7.49 22.91 -45.16
CA ALA A 372 8.10 24.20 -45.51
C ALA A 372 9.31 24.06 -46.45
N GLU A 373 10.15 23.03 -46.27
CA GLU A 373 11.25 22.68 -47.18
C GLU A 373 10.73 22.31 -48.57
N LYS A 374 9.69 21.46 -48.65
CA LYS A 374 9.06 21.09 -49.92
C LYS A 374 8.41 22.28 -50.62
N ASP A 375 7.65 23.09 -49.88
CA ASP A 375 7.02 24.30 -50.40
C ASP A 375 8.09 25.30 -50.89
N MET A 376 9.23 25.43 -50.20
CA MET A 376 10.38 26.24 -50.63
C MET A 376 11.06 25.68 -51.88
N GLN A 377 11.24 24.36 -51.99
CA GLN A 377 11.78 23.72 -53.19
C GLN A 377 10.86 23.94 -54.41
N GLU A 378 9.54 23.82 -54.24
CA GLU A 378 8.58 24.13 -55.31
C GLU A 378 8.63 25.60 -55.73
N GLN A 379 8.75 26.54 -54.79
CA GLN A 379 8.92 27.97 -55.12
C GLN A 379 10.23 28.21 -55.87
N MET A 380 11.34 27.59 -55.46
CA MET A 380 12.63 27.71 -56.14
C MET A 380 12.61 27.13 -57.57
N GLN A 381 11.93 26.00 -57.78
CA GLN A 381 11.72 25.44 -59.12
C GLN A 381 10.85 26.36 -59.99
N ARG A 382 9.75 26.91 -59.45
CA ARG A 382 8.89 27.87 -60.18
C ARG A 382 9.66 29.14 -60.56
N ALA A 383 10.47 29.68 -59.66
CA ALA A 383 11.34 30.83 -59.94
C ALA A 383 12.36 30.52 -61.04
N MET A 384 12.97 29.33 -61.03
CA MET A 384 13.90 28.90 -62.08
C MET A 384 13.23 28.75 -63.46
N ILE A 385 11.99 28.25 -63.50
CA ILE A 385 11.20 28.17 -64.74
C ILE A 385 10.87 29.56 -65.26
N LEU A 386 10.34 30.44 -64.40
CA LEU A 386 9.99 31.82 -64.76
C LEU A 386 11.22 32.62 -65.25
N GLU A 387 12.41 32.40 -64.68
CA GLU A 387 13.64 33.02 -65.14
C GLU A 387 14.11 32.48 -66.51
N GLN A 388 13.89 31.19 -66.79
CA GLN A 388 14.11 30.62 -68.14
C GLN A 388 13.11 31.15 -69.17
N GLU A 389 11.84 31.32 -68.80
CA GLU A 389 10.81 31.90 -69.65
C GLU A 389 11.07 33.39 -69.92
N ARG A 390 11.42 34.16 -68.89
CA ARG A 390 11.85 35.58 -69.00
C ARG A 390 13.03 35.70 -69.96
N ARG A 391 14.05 34.89 -69.77
CA ARG A 391 15.24 34.88 -70.64
C ARG A 391 14.90 34.52 -72.10
N ARG A 392 14.04 33.52 -72.34
CA ARG A 392 13.58 33.20 -73.71
C ARG A 392 12.80 34.35 -74.33
N ALA A 393 11.93 35.01 -73.57
CA ALA A 393 11.19 36.18 -74.03
C ALA A 393 12.12 37.37 -74.36
N GLU A 394 13.20 37.56 -73.59
CA GLU A 394 14.24 38.55 -73.89
C GLU A 394 15.05 38.19 -75.15
N GLU A 395 15.43 36.92 -75.32
CA GLU A 395 16.12 36.43 -76.53
C GLU A 395 15.23 36.51 -77.79
N ASP A 396 13.92 36.22 -77.67
CA ASP A 396 12.93 36.38 -78.74
C ASP A 396 12.65 37.86 -79.05
N ALA A 397 12.52 38.72 -78.04
CA ALA A 397 12.31 40.16 -78.22
C ALA A 397 13.52 40.82 -78.89
N ALA A 398 14.73 40.47 -78.48
CA ALA A 398 15.96 40.96 -79.11
C ALA A 398 16.07 40.53 -80.59
N ARG A 399 15.63 39.31 -80.94
CA ARG A 399 15.56 38.87 -82.35
C ARG A 399 14.55 39.71 -83.13
N LEU A 400 13.34 39.90 -82.61
CA LEU A 400 12.29 40.70 -83.27
C LEU A 400 12.69 42.18 -83.41
N GLU A 401 13.44 42.73 -82.46
CA GLU A 401 13.99 44.08 -82.57
C GLU A 401 15.11 44.17 -83.62
N ALA A 402 16.00 43.18 -83.70
CA ALA A 402 17.02 43.10 -84.75
C ALA A 402 16.39 42.95 -86.16
N GLU A 403 15.38 42.10 -86.32
CA GLU A 403 14.60 41.96 -87.56
C GLU A 403 13.92 43.30 -87.95
N ARG A 404 13.33 44.01 -86.97
CA ARG A 404 12.75 45.34 -87.17
C ARG A 404 13.79 46.38 -87.59
N GLN A 405 14.98 46.39 -86.97
CA GLN A 405 16.06 47.31 -87.34
C GLN A 405 16.59 47.03 -88.75
N ALA A 406 16.77 45.76 -89.12
CA ALA A 406 17.13 45.37 -90.49
C ALA A 406 16.08 45.79 -91.52
N ALA A 407 14.78 45.62 -91.21
CA ALA A 407 13.69 46.06 -92.07
C ALA A 407 13.61 47.59 -92.23
N LEU A 408 13.96 48.35 -91.18
CA LEU A 408 14.05 49.82 -91.25
C LEU A 408 15.22 50.27 -92.14
N LEU A 409 16.40 49.67 -92.00
CA LEU A 409 17.57 49.95 -92.84
C LEU A 409 17.30 49.63 -94.31
N ALA A 410 16.71 48.46 -94.61
CA ALA A 410 16.33 48.08 -95.97
C ALA A 410 15.29 49.05 -96.58
N LYS A 411 14.35 49.56 -95.77
CA LYS A 411 13.39 50.59 -96.20
C LYS A 411 14.08 51.93 -96.51
N GLU A 412 15.07 52.33 -95.72
CA GLU A 412 15.84 53.57 -95.92
C GLU A 412 16.76 53.49 -97.14
N GLU A 413 17.32 52.31 -97.42
CA GLU A 413 18.12 52.04 -98.62
C GLU A 413 17.26 52.04 -99.90
N LEU A 414 16.07 51.41 -99.87
CA LEU A 414 15.07 51.50 -100.94
C LEU A 414 14.59 52.95 -101.17
N ALA A 415 14.43 53.74 -100.10
CA ALA A 415 14.06 55.15 -100.21
C ALA A 415 15.15 55.98 -100.92
N ARG A 416 16.43 55.76 -100.60
CA ARG A 416 17.55 56.41 -101.30
C ARG A 416 17.62 56.03 -102.79
N HIS A 417 17.44 54.75 -103.12
CA HIS A 417 17.37 54.33 -104.53
C HIS A 417 16.20 54.96 -105.30
N ALA A 418 15.05 55.18 -104.65
CA ALA A 418 13.94 55.92 -105.26
C ALA A 418 14.28 57.41 -105.47
N GLU A 419 14.94 58.05 -104.50
CA GLU A 419 15.38 59.46 -104.59
C GLU A 419 16.42 59.66 -105.71
N ASP A 420 17.37 58.74 -105.87
CA ASP A 420 18.41 58.82 -106.90
C ASP A 420 17.86 58.54 -108.31
N GLN A 421 16.86 57.66 -108.46
CA GLN A 421 16.12 57.53 -109.73
C GLN A 421 15.38 58.83 -110.09
N LEU A 422 14.82 59.53 -109.11
CA LEU A 422 14.07 60.77 -109.32
C LEU A 422 15.00 61.89 -109.81
N LYS A 423 16.17 62.05 -109.19
CA LYS A 423 17.24 62.97 -109.66
C LYS A 423 17.72 62.64 -111.08
N SER A 424 17.83 61.35 -111.41
CA SER A 424 18.24 60.91 -112.75
C SER A 424 17.20 61.26 -113.82
N GLN A 425 15.89 61.14 -113.53
CA GLN A 425 14.83 61.63 -114.43
C GLN A 425 14.88 63.16 -114.58
N GLU A 426 15.14 63.89 -113.50
CA GLU A 426 15.20 65.35 -113.49
C GLU A 426 16.37 65.90 -114.33
N GLN A 427 17.54 65.22 -114.31
CA GLN A 427 18.67 65.53 -115.20
C GLN A 427 18.31 65.29 -116.68
N LEU A 428 17.72 64.15 -117.02
CA LEU A 428 17.26 63.83 -118.38
C LEU A 428 16.24 64.85 -118.92
N ALA A 429 15.37 65.38 -118.08
CA ALA A 429 14.43 66.45 -118.45
C ALA A 429 15.15 67.79 -118.74
N SER A 430 16.20 68.11 -118.00
CA SER A 430 17.02 69.31 -118.19
C SER A 430 17.80 69.27 -119.52
N GLU A 431 18.44 68.15 -119.84
CA GLU A 431 19.17 67.95 -121.11
C GLU A 431 18.23 68.09 -122.32
N LEU A 432 17.01 67.52 -122.25
CA LEU A 432 15.99 67.67 -123.29
C LEU A 432 15.57 69.13 -123.51
N ALA A 433 15.45 69.93 -122.45
CA ALA A 433 15.14 71.35 -122.54
C ALA A 433 16.29 72.14 -123.20
N GLU A 434 17.54 71.85 -122.83
CA GLU A 434 18.72 72.53 -123.39
C GLU A 434 18.91 72.20 -124.88
N HIS A 435 18.69 70.95 -125.28
CA HIS A 435 18.68 70.54 -126.70
C HIS A 435 17.59 71.24 -127.51
N SER A 436 16.38 71.40 -126.95
CA SER A 436 15.27 72.12 -127.60
C SER A 436 15.59 73.59 -127.86
N ALA A 437 16.15 74.29 -126.87
CA ALA A 437 16.61 75.68 -127.02
C ALA A 437 17.69 75.83 -128.11
N LYS A 438 18.59 74.84 -128.21
CA LYS A 438 19.70 74.82 -129.18
C LYS A 438 19.22 74.67 -130.64
N ILE A 439 18.14 73.93 -130.87
CA ILE A 439 17.52 73.78 -132.20
C ILE A 439 16.93 75.11 -132.66
N CYS A 440 16.12 75.76 -131.82
CA CYS A 440 15.47 77.05 -132.14
C CYS A 440 16.48 78.13 -132.55
N LEU A 441 17.61 78.23 -131.86
CA LEU A 441 18.69 79.17 -132.20
C LEU A 441 19.37 78.88 -133.55
N LEU A 442 19.48 77.60 -133.94
CA LEU A 442 20.08 77.21 -135.23
C LEU A 442 19.15 77.49 -136.40
N GLU A 443 17.85 77.32 -136.24
CA GLU A 443 16.85 77.66 -137.28
C GLU A 443 16.77 79.19 -137.51
N ASP A 444 16.81 79.98 -136.42
CA ASP A 444 16.83 81.44 -136.51
C ASP A 444 18.13 81.98 -137.12
N ALA A 445 19.27 81.32 -136.85
CA ALA A 445 20.55 81.63 -137.49
C ALA A 445 20.56 81.25 -138.98
N LYS A 446 19.95 80.11 -139.36
CA LYS A 446 19.84 79.67 -140.75
C LYS A 446 19.04 80.66 -141.58
N ARG A 447 17.86 81.09 -141.11
CA ARG A 447 16.98 82.03 -141.83
C ARG A 447 17.71 83.32 -142.23
N ARG A 448 18.39 83.95 -141.27
CA ARG A 448 19.19 85.17 -141.50
C ARG A 448 20.34 84.96 -142.49
N LYS A 449 20.93 83.76 -142.53
CA LYS A 449 22.00 83.41 -143.47
C LYS A 449 21.50 83.15 -144.90
N GLU A 450 20.30 82.62 -145.07
CA GLU A 450 19.65 82.46 -146.38
C GLU A 450 19.20 83.82 -146.95
N GLU A 451 18.83 84.77 -146.08
CA GLU A 451 18.56 86.18 -146.43
C GLU A 451 19.84 86.93 -146.87
N GLU A 452 20.96 86.79 -146.14
CA GLU A 452 22.27 87.33 -146.56
C GLU A 452 22.76 86.69 -147.87
N ALA A 453 22.55 85.39 -148.07
CA ALA A 453 22.99 84.67 -149.27
C ALA A 453 22.31 85.19 -150.54
N ASN A 454 20.98 85.38 -150.52
CA ASN A 454 20.24 85.95 -151.65
C ASN A 454 20.71 87.38 -151.98
N SER A 455 21.02 88.19 -150.95
CA SER A 455 21.52 89.57 -151.11
C SER A 455 22.86 89.64 -151.86
N TRP A 456 23.78 88.72 -151.58
CA TRP A 456 25.10 88.72 -152.24
C TRP A 456 25.20 87.85 -153.50
N GLN A 457 24.36 86.83 -153.69
CA GLN A 457 24.26 86.14 -154.99
C GLN A 457 23.84 87.10 -156.12
N LEU A 458 23.08 88.15 -155.80
CA LEU A 458 22.74 89.22 -156.74
C LEU A 458 23.94 90.11 -157.15
N ARG A 459 25.04 90.11 -156.36
CA ARG A 459 26.28 90.84 -156.64
C ARG A 459 27.38 89.95 -157.23
N VAL A 460 27.42 88.67 -156.87
CA VAL A 460 28.40 87.67 -157.36
C VAL A 460 28.17 87.25 -158.82
N ARG A 461 27.10 87.74 -159.47
CA ARG A 461 26.99 87.71 -160.95
C ARG A 461 27.98 88.64 -161.69
N ALA A 462 28.95 89.25 -160.99
CA ALA A 462 30.06 89.98 -161.57
C ALA A 462 31.44 89.56 -160.99
N LEU A 463 32.18 88.74 -161.77
CA LEU A 463 33.66 88.56 -161.77
C LEU A 463 34.28 87.60 -160.69
N PRO A 464 35.47 86.93 -160.92
CA PRO A 464 35.60 85.46 -160.65
C PRO A 464 36.84 84.83 -159.90
N GLU A 465 36.62 83.61 -159.31
CA GLU A 465 37.44 82.34 -159.09
C GLU A 465 38.62 82.07 -158.04
N SER A 466 38.53 80.94 -157.23
CA SER A 466 39.54 79.99 -156.52
C SER A 466 39.67 79.82 -154.90
N THR A 467 39.89 78.60 -154.22
CA THR A 467 39.78 78.29 -152.67
C THR A 467 40.41 76.95 -151.94
N LEU A 468 40.15 76.51 -150.61
CA LEU A 468 40.94 75.56 -149.64
C LEU A 468 40.26 74.54 -148.53
N ARG A 469 40.95 73.72 -147.61
CA ARG A 469 40.45 72.60 -146.60
C ARG A 469 41.32 72.03 -145.25
N LEU A 470 40.82 71.53 -143.98
CA LEU A 470 41.22 70.45 -142.77
C LEU A 470 41.59 70.56 -141.08
N ILE A 471 41.42 69.58 -140.00
CA ILE A 471 41.84 69.48 -138.40
C ILE A 471 41.59 68.21 -137.25
N GLN A 472 42.16 67.96 -135.93
CA GLN A 472 41.90 66.92 -134.67
C GLN A 472 42.78 66.91 -133.19
N THR A 473 42.91 66.13 -131.95
CA THR A 473 42.29 65.32 -130.65
C THR A 473 43.29 64.58 -129.48
N LEU A 474 43.27 63.94 -128.16
CA LEU A 474 42.66 63.67 -126.66
C LEU A 474 43.37 62.65 -125.48
N LEU A 475 43.13 62.49 -124.04
CA LEU A 475 43.70 61.50 -122.83
C LEU A 475 43.17 61.54 -121.20
N SER A 476 43.42 60.92 -119.88
CA SER A 476 43.88 59.71 -118.88
C SER A 476 43.91 59.92 -117.18
N CYS A 477 44.11 59.21 -115.91
CA CYS A 477 44.14 57.89 -114.93
C CYS A 477 44.56 58.07 -113.27
N THR A 478 44.71 57.33 -112.02
CA THR A 478 44.41 56.10 -110.96
C THR A 478 45.24 55.99 -109.47
N ALA A 479 45.28 55.27 -108.20
CA ALA A 479 44.62 54.34 -107.03
C ALA A 479 45.41 53.88 -105.56
N GLY A 480 44.92 53.23 -104.35
CA GLY A 480 45.67 52.63 -103.01
C GLY A 480 45.04 52.07 -101.51
N ARG A 481 45.69 51.36 -100.41
CA ARG A 481 45.20 50.82 -98.92
C ARG A 481 46.10 50.09 -97.66
N TYR A 482 45.71 49.75 -96.29
CA TYR A 482 46.47 49.02 -95.02
C TYR A 482 45.79 48.33 -93.59
N SER A 483 46.41 47.74 -92.42
CA SER A 483 45.88 47.04 -91.02
C SER A 483 46.75 46.54 -89.62
N PRO A 484 46.26 45.99 -88.35
CA PRO A 484 46.90 45.69 -86.88
C PRO A 484 46.58 44.46 -85.73
N GLY A 485 47.06 44.34 -84.36
CA GLY A 485 46.84 43.27 -83.11
C GLY A 485 47.48 43.45 -81.56
N GLY A 486 47.53 42.79 -80.25
CA GLY A 486 47.24 41.58 -79.19
C GLY A 486 47.77 41.72 -77.57
N ALA A 487 47.85 41.00 -76.31
CA ALA A 487 47.60 39.76 -75.29
C ALA A 487 47.89 39.97 -73.62
N GLY A 488 47.93 39.27 -72.34
CA GLY A 488 47.90 37.96 -71.35
C GLY A 488 47.96 38.16 -69.66
N ARG A 489 48.13 37.42 -68.41
CA ARG A 489 48.30 36.06 -67.54
C ARG A 489 48.31 36.04 -65.81
N PRO A 490 48.13 34.94 -64.86
CA PRO A 490 47.96 34.85 -63.25
C PRO A 490 48.53 33.70 -62.13
N ASP A 491 48.23 33.58 -60.72
CA ASP A 491 48.90 32.78 -59.45
C ASP A 491 48.16 32.11 -58.07
N LYS A 492 48.76 31.67 -56.82
CA LYS A 492 48.27 30.79 -55.52
C LYS A 492 48.98 30.85 -53.98
N ASP A 493 48.92 30.19 -52.68
CA ASP A 493 48.32 29.06 -51.68
C ASP A 493 48.68 28.93 -50.01
N PRO A 494 48.14 28.03 -49.00
CA PRO A 494 48.27 27.95 -47.37
C PRO A 494 48.23 26.61 -46.33
N GLY A 495 48.25 26.59 -44.87
CA GLY A 495 48.15 25.43 -43.72
C GLY A 495 48.19 25.72 -42.06
N GLY A 496 48.11 25.01 -40.79
CA GLY A 496 47.95 23.66 -39.91
C GLY A 496 47.96 23.59 -38.21
N ALA A 497 47.75 22.49 -37.31
CA ALA A 497 47.69 22.34 -35.68
C ALA A 497 47.77 20.86 -34.85
N ALA A 498 47.61 20.32 -33.50
CA ALA A 498 47.33 20.50 -31.93
C ALA A 498 47.55 19.26 -30.77
N HIS A 499 47.14 19.21 -29.39
CA HIS A 499 47.36 18.18 -28.14
C HIS A 499 46.31 18.13 -26.83
N GLY A 500 46.14 17.46 -25.56
CA GLY A 500 46.62 16.47 -24.38
C GLY A 500 45.58 16.25 -23.09
N ASP A 501 45.53 15.66 -21.76
CA ASP A 501 46.14 14.74 -20.60
C ASP A 501 45.16 14.53 -19.22
N ASP A 502 45.11 13.88 -17.93
CA ASP A 502 45.67 12.89 -16.80
C ASP A 502 44.74 12.43 -15.44
N GLY A 503 45.08 11.66 -14.27
CA GLY A 503 44.20 11.09 -13.03
C GLY A 503 44.65 10.53 -11.50
N ALA A 504 43.82 9.93 -10.47
CA ALA A 504 44.10 9.58 -8.92
C ALA A 504 43.23 8.56 -7.87
N PRO A 505 43.60 8.16 -6.52
CA PRO A 505 43.04 7.12 -5.41
C PRO A 505 42.68 7.52 -3.82
N PRO A 506 42.60 6.84 -2.52
CA PRO A 506 42.51 5.47 -1.68
C PRO A 506 41.68 5.25 -0.20
N PRO A 507 41.74 4.14 0.74
CA PRO A 507 40.80 3.71 1.97
C PRO A 507 41.21 3.10 3.50
N PRO A 508 40.31 2.68 4.55
CA PRO A 508 40.50 2.37 6.11
C PRO A 508 39.76 1.19 7.08
N PRO A 509 39.93 0.97 8.50
CA PRO A 509 39.46 -0.11 9.58
C PRO A 509 38.75 0.31 11.03
N PRO A 510 38.51 -0.31 12.34
CA PRO A 510 38.58 -1.60 13.30
C PRO A 510 37.26 -2.04 14.24
N PRO A 511 37.00 -2.55 15.59
CA PRO A 511 37.57 -3.12 16.97
C PRO A 511 36.82 -4.32 17.91
N MET A 512 36.77 -4.48 19.34
CA MET A 512 36.27 -5.70 20.24
C MET A 512 35.39 -5.64 21.61
N PHE A 513 34.57 -6.69 21.98
CA PHE A 513 33.98 -7.09 23.33
C PHE A 513 33.44 -8.59 23.42
N ASP A 514 33.27 -9.20 24.63
CA ASP A 514 32.82 -10.62 24.88
C ASP A 514 31.48 -10.76 25.69
N ASN A 515 30.88 -11.98 25.79
CA ASN A 515 29.70 -12.32 26.64
C ASN A 515 29.66 -13.80 27.12
N MET A 516 29.01 -14.12 28.26
CA MET A 516 28.92 -15.48 28.85
C MET A 516 27.62 -15.73 29.66
N ASP A 517 27.22 -17.00 29.83
CA ASP A 517 25.93 -17.45 30.40
C ASP A 517 25.72 -17.28 31.92
N TYR A 518 24.45 -17.40 32.35
CA TYR A 518 24.02 -17.47 33.76
C TYR A 518 23.10 -18.68 34.05
N ASN A 519 23.12 -19.16 35.30
CA ASN A 519 22.39 -20.35 35.77
C ASN A 519 21.06 -20.04 36.47
N SER A 520 20.28 -21.09 36.76
CA SER A 520 18.94 -21.04 37.37
C SER A 520 18.90 -21.81 38.69
N ASP A 521 18.31 -21.18 39.72
CA ASP A 521 17.96 -21.83 41.00
C ASP A 521 16.46 -22.19 41.09
N SER A 522 16.03 -22.79 42.21
CA SER A 522 14.73 -23.47 42.34
C SER A 522 14.13 -23.42 43.75
N GLU A 523 12.79 -23.30 43.83
CA GLU A 523 12.01 -23.33 45.09
C GLU A 523 11.26 -24.66 45.31
N GLU A 524 10.90 -24.93 46.57
CA GLU A 524 10.46 -26.24 47.08
C GLU A 524 8.92 -26.47 47.02
N ASN A 525 8.45 -27.67 47.37
CA ASN A 525 7.04 -28.08 47.28
C ASN A 525 6.55 -28.75 48.58
N ILE A 526 5.28 -28.51 48.93
CA ILE A 526 4.56 -29.19 50.03
C ILE A 526 3.51 -30.13 49.45
N SER A 527 3.40 -31.36 49.97
CA SER A 527 2.61 -32.43 49.35
C SER A 527 1.34 -32.81 50.12
N GLU A 528 0.17 -32.74 49.47
CA GLU A 528 -1.12 -33.20 50.04
C GLU A 528 -1.79 -34.32 49.22
N GLU A 529 -2.26 -35.39 49.88
CA GLU A 529 -3.27 -36.29 49.34
C GLU A 529 -4.20 -36.85 50.45
N ASN A 530 -5.41 -37.24 50.08
CA ASN A 530 -6.37 -38.02 50.88
C ASN A 530 -6.99 -37.45 52.17
N ALA A 531 -6.62 -36.25 52.63
CA ALA A 531 -7.40 -35.59 53.71
C ALA A 531 -8.86 -35.31 53.29
N SER A 532 -9.82 -35.50 54.20
CA SER A 532 -11.23 -35.07 54.05
C SER A 532 -11.45 -33.59 54.42
N THR A 533 -10.49 -33.05 55.16
CA THR A 533 -10.47 -31.69 55.70
C THR A 533 -9.17 -31.03 55.28
N ASN A 534 -9.25 -29.91 54.58
CA ASN A 534 -8.11 -29.04 54.30
C ASN A 534 -8.37 -27.67 54.92
N SER A 535 -7.32 -26.97 55.36
CA SER A 535 -7.37 -25.58 55.81
C SER A 535 -6.08 -24.89 55.41
N VAL A 536 -6.21 -23.71 54.79
CA VAL A 536 -5.08 -22.89 54.35
C VAL A 536 -5.31 -21.46 54.82
N ASP A 537 -4.42 -20.95 55.64
CA ASP A 537 -4.30 -19.52 55.92
C ASP A 537 -3.61 -18.83 54.74
N LEU A 538 -4.16 -17.71 54.29
CA LEU A 538 -3.69 -16.96 53.14
C LEU A 538 -2.75 -15.83 53.60
N GLN A 539 -1.78 -15.45 52.75
CA GLN A 539 -0.86 -14.37 53.09
C GLN A 539 -1.57 -13.01 53.03
N THR A 540 -1.86 -12.42 54.20
CA THR A 540 -2.46 -11.08 54.30
C THR A 540 -1.42 -9.96 54.49
N GLU A 541 -0.13 -10.30 54.60
CA GLU A 541 0.95 -9.32 54.77
C GLU A 541 1.36 -8.67 53.44
N GLY A 542 1.55 -7.36 53.45
CA GLY A 542 1.85 -6.57 52.26
C GLY A 542 0.63 -6.18 51.43
N ILE A 543 -0.60 -6.40 51.94
CA ILE A 543 -1.80 -5.76 51.36
C ILE A 543 -1.74 -4.26 51.68
N ASN A 544 -1.29 -3.44 50.72
CA ASN A 544 -1.82 -2.10 50.61
C ASN A 544 -3.29 -2.25 50.18
N ASP A 545 -4.25 -1.73 50.95
CA ASP A 545 -5.70 -1.77 50.64
C ASP A 545 -6.08 -0.77 49.52
N HIS A 546 -5.20 -0.63 48.53
CA HIS A 546 -5.49 0.04 47.28
C HIS A 546 -6.24 -0.94 46.39
N ARG A 547 -7.57 -0.89 46.50
CA ARG A 547 -8.51 -1.67 45.68
C ARG A 547 -8.60 -1.11 44.27
N TYR A 548 -7.47 -1.00 43.56
CA TYR A 548 -7.41 -0.46 42.20
C TYR A 548 -8.32 -1.23 41.22
N GLU A 549 -8.68 -2.48 41.53
CA GLU A 549 -9.69 -3.23 40.78
C GLU A 549 -11.10 -2.62 40.85
N GLU A 550 -11.42 -1.89 41.92
CA GLU A 550 -12.71 -1.22 42.10
C GLU A 550 -12.79 0.09 41.30
N ASP A 551 -11.67 0.73 40.92
CA ASP A 551 -11.66 1.92 40.05
C ASP A 551 -11.66 1.59 38.54
N ARG A 552 -11.66 0.30 38.15
CA ARG A 552 -11.56 -0.08 36.73
C ARG A 552 -12.75 0.36 35.89
N LEU A 553 -12.43 0.75 34.67
CA LEU A 553 -13.35 1.07 33.58
C LEU A 553 -13.16 0.05 32.45
N THR A 554 -14.22 -0.18 31.68
CA THR A 554 -14.18 -1.02 30.48
C THR A 554 -13.36 -0.37 29.36
N GLU A 555 -12.84 -1.16 28.42
CA GLU A 555 -12.21 -0.67 27.20
C GLU A 555 -13.18 0.21 26.41
N ALA A 556 -14.49 -0.12 26.40
CA ALA A 556 -15.53 0.71 25.79
C ALA A 556 -15.78 2.05 26.51
N GLU A 557 -15.28 2.25 27.73
CA GLU A 557 -15.27 3.56 28.43
C GLU A 557 -13.94 4.29 28.26
N LYS A 558 -12.82 3.56 28.27
CA LYS A 558 -11.46 4.10 28.07
C LYS A 558 -11.20 4.56 26.63
N ASN A 559 -11.76 3.86 25.65
CA ASN A 559 -11.36 3.93 24.24
C ASN A 559 -12.54 4.37 23.37
N GLU A 560 -12.56 5.65 23.02
CA GLU A 560 -13.63 6.26 22.24
C GLU A 560 -13.80 5.61 20.84
N ARG A 561 -12.72 5.03 20.27
CA ARG A 561 -12.81 4.29 19.01
C ARG A 561 -13.63 3.01 19.19
N VAL A 562 -13.26 2.16 20.14
CA VAL A 562 -13.97 0.91 20.44
C VAL A 562 -15.43 1.19 20.79
N GLN A 563 -15.70 2.25 21.55
CA GLN A 563 -17.07 2.67 21.87
C GLN A 563 -17.90 3.02 20.61
N LYS A 564 -17.30 3.75 19.65
CA LYS A 564 -17.96 4.10 18.37
C LYS A 564 -18.18 2.87 17.50
N GLN A 565 -17.21 1.95 17.44
CA GLN A 565 -17.30 0.70 16.67
C GLN A 565 -18.43 -0.21 17.20
N LEU A 566 -18.51 -0.41 18.52
CA LEU A 566 -19.60 -1.18 19.13
C LEU A 566 -20.97 -0.54 18.87
N LYS A 567 -21.10 0.78 19.03
CA LYS A 567 -22.36 1.52 18.75
C LYS A 567 -22.80 1.41 17.28
N ALA A 568 -21.86 1.45 16.33
CA ALA A 568 -22.14 1.24 14.92
C ALA A 568 -22.64 -0.19 14.67
N LEU A 569 -21.94 -1.20 15.20
CA LEU A 569 -22.33 -2.61 15.09
C LEU A 569 -23.71 -2.91 15.71
N THR A 570 -24.05 -2.34 16.86
CA THR A 570 -25.42 -2.47 17.43
C THR A 570 -26.48 -1.98 16.45
N SER A 571 -26.23 -0.86 15.75
CA SER A 571 -27.14 -0.28 14.75
C SER A 571 -27.23 -1.11 13.46
N GLU A 572 -26.09 -1.60 12.96
CA GLU A 572 -25.99 -2.45 11.77
C GLU A 572 -26.68 -3.81 11.94
N LEU A 573 -26.56 -4.41 13.12
CA LEU A 573 -27.12 -5.74 13.42
C LEU A 573 -28.61 -5.68 13.79
N ALA A 574 -29.08 -4.59 14.40
CA ALA A 574 -30.48 -4.44 14.81
C ALA A 574 -31.48 -4.66 13.65
N GLN A 575 -31.15 -4.23 12.43
CA GLN A 575 -32.01 -4.41 11.25
C GLN A 575 -32.20 -5.87 10.83
N ALA A 576 -31.26 -6.75 11.18
CA ALA A 576 -31.29 -8.17 10.83
C ALA A 576 -31.65 -9.09 12.00
N ARG A 577 -31.75 -8.57 13.23
CA ARG A 577 -31.97 -9.34 14.45
C ARG A 577 -33.35 -10.01 14.46
N ASP A 578 -33.41 -11.22 15.01
CA ASP A 578 -34.65 -11.96 15.24
C ASP A 578 -34.88 -12.11 16.75
N GLU A 579 -35.65 -11.18 17.32
CA GLU A 579 -35.89 -11.12 18.77
C GLU A 579 -36.52 -12.40 19.34
N SER A 580 -37.22 -13.18 18.49
CA SER A 580 -37.79 -14.48 18.87
C SER A 580 -36.75 -15.54 19.23
N LYS A 581 -35.47 -15.29 18.92
CA LYS A 581 -34.33 -16.18 19.15
C LYS A 581 -33.36 -15.68 20.24
N ASN A 582 -33.66 -14.56 20.90
CA ASN A 582 -32.88 -14.09 22.05
C ASN A 582 -32.84 -15.18 23.13
N THR A 583 -31.64 -15.58 23.58
CA THR A 583 -31.50 -16.52 24.70
C THR A 583 -31.64 -15.81 26.05
N THR A 584 -31.78 -16.57 27.14
CA THR A 584 -31.80 -16.02 28.52
C THR A 584 -30.62 -15.08 28.77
N ASN A 585 -29.42 -15.40 28.27
CA ASN A 585 -28.25 -14.55 28.44
C ASN A 585 -28.32 -13.26 27.59
N ASP A 586 -28.89 -13.30 26.38
CA ASP A 586 -29.11 -12.09 25.59
C ASP A 586 -30.12 -11.14 26.26
N LEU A 587 -31.14 -11.69 26.93
CA LEU A 587 -32.11 -10.92 27.72
C LEU A 587 -31.47 -10.32 28.98
N LEU A 588 -30.74 -11.13 29.77
CA LEU A 588 -30.02 -10.66 30.97
C LEU A 588 -28.97 -9.59 30.66
N HIS A 589 -28.22 -9.75 29.57
CA HIS A 589 -27.27 -8.74 29.12
C HIS A 589 -27.99 -7.44 28.68
N SER A 590 -29.09 -7.55 27.93
CA SER A 590 -29.89 -6.39 27.53
C SER A 590 -30.49 -5.64 28.74
N GLU A 591 -30.91 -6.38 29.78
CA GLU A 591 -31.35 -5.84 31.08
C GLU A 591 -30.22 -5.10 31.80
N ASN A 592 -29.00 -5.64 31.79
CA ASN A 592 -27.80 -5.01 32.35
C ASN A 592 -27.45 -3.70 31.63
N VAL A 593 -27.32 -3.73 30.31
CA VAL A 593 -27.00 -2.55 29.49
C VAL A 593 -28.08 -1.47 29.64
N ARG A 594 -29.37 -1.83 29.63
CA ARG A 594 -30.49 -0.89 29.87
C ARG A 594 -30.42 -0.22 31.24
N ALA A 595 -29.95 -0.94 32.26
CA ALA A 595 -29.76 -0.42 33.61
C ALA A 595 -28.42 0.32 33.81
N GLY A 596 -27.60 0.49 32.76
CA GLY A 596 -26.28 1.12 32.86
C GLY A 596 -25.25 0.30 33.63
N ARG A 597 -25.47 -1.02 33.76
CA ARG A 597 -24.55 -1.96 34.41
C ARG A 597 -23.50 -2.48 33.43
N ASP A 598 -22.30 -2.69 33.95
CA ASP A 598 -21.18 -3.39 33.32
C ASP A 598 -20.48 -4.27 34.37
N LYS A 599 -19.38 -4.93 33.99
CA LYS A 599 -18.61 -5.81 34.88
C LYS A 599 -18.03 -5.12 36.13
N TYR A 600 -17.52 -3.89 36.01
CA TYR A 600 -16.84 -3.18 37.10
C TYR A 600 -17.81 -2.35 37.95
N LYS A 601 -18.84 -1.71 37.36
CA LYS A 601 -19.99 -1.18 38.11
C LYS A 601 -20.70 -2.31 38.87
N THR A 602 -20.86 -3.45 38.19
CA THR A 602 -21.09 -4.82 38.69
C THR A 602 -20.42 -5.08 40.05
N LEU A 603 -19.10 -5.26 39.99
CA LEU A 603 -18.25 -5.59 41.14
C LEU A 603 -18.26 -4.52 42.24
N ARG A 604 -18.21 -3.23 41.90
CA ARG A 604 -18.31 -2.11 42.87
C ARG A 604 -19.59 -2.19 43.71
N GLN A 605 -20.74 -2.41 43.06
CA GLN A 605 -22.03 -2.43 43.75
C GLN A 605 -22.13 -3.59 44.74
N ILE A 606 -21.78 -4.81 44.33
CA ILE A 606 -21.94 -6.04 45.15
C ILE A 606 -20.88 -6.22 46.24
N ARG A 607 -19.84 -5.37 46.26
CA ARG A 607 -18.80 -5.30 47.30
C ARG A 607 -19.08 -4.22 48.34
N SER A 608 -20.10 -3.38 48.12
CA SER A 608 -20.53 -2.38 49.09
C SER A 608 -21.01 -3.01 50.40
N GLY A 609 -21.05 -2.21 51.48
CA GLY A 609 -21.31 -2.72 52.82
C GLY A 609 -20.15 -3.51 53.42
N ASN A 610 -20.26 -3.82 54.71
CA ASN A 610 -19.23 -4.61 55.41
C ASN A 610 -19.38 -6.12 55.14
N THR A 611 -18.31 -6.88 55.38
CA THR A 611 -18.29 -8.32 55.09
C THR A 611 -19.37 -9.11 55.84
N LYS A 612 -19.74 -8.72 57.08
CA LYS A 612 -20.88 -9.33 57.79
C LYS A 612 -22.19 -9.13 57.04
N GLN A 613 -22.49 -7.90 56.59
CA GLN A 613 -23.71 -7.60 55.84
C GLN A 613 -23.84 -8.49 54.60
N ARG A 614 -22.77 -8.59 53.80
CA ARG A 614 -22.73 -9.43 52.58
C ARG A 614 -22.86 -10.94 52.89
N ILE A 615 -22.46 -11.40 54.07
CA ILE A 615 -22.70 -12.78 54.53
C ILE A 615 -24.15 -12.97 55.00
N ASP A 616 -24.74 -12.00 55.70
CA ASP A 616 -26.15 -12.04 56.10
C ASP A 616 -27.07 -12.04 54.85
N GLU A 617 -26.72 -11.25 53.83
CA GLU A 617 -27.39 -11.23 52.51
C GLU A 617 -27.29 -12.57 51.78
N PHE A 618 -26.13 -13.25 51.82
CA PHE A 618 -25.95 -14.59 51.23
C PHE A 618 -26.85 -15.66 51.89
N GLU A 619 -27.04 -15.56 53.21
CA GLU A 619 -27.98 -16.41 53.95
C GLU A 619 -29.43 -15.88 53.88
N ALA A 620 -29.68 -14.72 53.25
CA ALA A 620 -31.02 -14.18 52.99
C ALA A 620 -31.63 -14.71 51.69
N LEU A 621 -30.79 -15.05 50.69
CA LEU A 621 -31.14 -15.89 49.53
C LEU A 621 -31.69 -17.27 49.94
#